data_AF-A0A1G2V2J5-F1
#
_entry.id   AF-A0A1G2V2J5-F1
#
_cell.length_a   1.000
_cell.length_b   1.000
_cell.length_c   1.000
_cell.angle_alpha   90.00
_cell.angle_beta   90.00
_cell.angle_gamma   90.00
#
_symmetry.space_group_name_H-M   'P 1'
#
loop_
_entity.id
_entity.type
_entity.pdbx_description
1 polymer ?
#
loop_
_entity_poly.entity_id
_entity_poly.type
_entity_poly.pdbx_seq_one_letter_code
_entity_poly.pdbx_strand_id
1 'polypeptide(L)' 'MAVNVEVTKSGNDNNLGIIRKFTKRVQGSGILSRLRGRRYSSRKLSEYVKKKKTLKRIEKKANIRELIKMGKMPGTLEN' A
#
# COMPACT_ATOMS: atom_id res chain seq x y z
N MET A 1 17.07 -7.51 19.45
CA MET A 1 16.04 -6.51 19.06
C MET A 1 16.27 -6.19 17.59
N ALA A 2 15.30 -6.43 16.69
CA ALA A 2 15.52 -6.29 15.25
C ALA A 2 15.16 -4.87 14.78
N VAL A 3 16.09 -4.21 14.07
CA VAL A 3 15.84 -2.92 13.43
C VAL A 3 15.06 -3.16 12.15
N ASN A 4 13.81 -2.69 12.09
CA ASN A 4 12.95 -2.96 10.93
C ASN A 4 13.20 -2.01 9.75
N VAL A 5 13.57 -0.76 10.02
CA VAL A 5 13.91 0.25 9.01
C VAL A 5 15.00 1.15 9.57
N GLU A 6 16.09 1.28 8.84
CA GLU A 6 17.19 2.19 9.13
C GLU A 6 17.48 3.07 7.91
N VAL A 7 17.87 4.32 8.16
CA VAL A 7 18.38 5.23 7.14
C VAL A 7 19.61 5.93 7.71
N THR A 8 20.75 5.74 7.05
CA THR A 8 21.98 6.46 7.32
C THR A 8 22.11 7.65 6.37
N LYS A 9 22.74 8.73 6.86
CA LYS A 9 23.03 9.91 6.05
C LYS A 9 24.18 9.61 5.09
N SER A 10 24.04 9.97 3.82
CA SER A 10 25.11 9.87 2.83
C SER A 10 25.49 11.26 2.31
N GLY A 11 26.77 11.64 2.43
CA GLY A 11 27.37 12.85 1.86
C GLY A 11 26.47 14.10 1.93
N ASN A 12 26.06 14.60 0.76
CA ASN A 12 25.28 15.83 0.55
C ASN A 12 23.77 15.72 0.86
N ASP A 13 23.32 14.71 1.60
CA ASP A 13 21.91 14.62 1.99
C ASP A 13 21.49 15.79 2.92
N ASN A 14 20.53 16.60 2.48
CA ASN A 14 19.84 17.55 3.35
C ASN A 14 18.91 16.80 4.32
N ASN A 15 18.70 17.34 5.53
CA ASN A 15 17.85 16.79 6.59
C ASN A 15 16.44 16.44 6.09
N LEU A 16 15.83 17.31 5.27
CA LEU A 16 14.51 17.05 4.66
C LEU A 16 14.52 15.83 3.72
N GLY A 17 15.62 15.64 2.99
CA GLY A 17 15.80 14.49 2.11
C GLY A 17 15.86 13.17 2.88
N ILE A 18 16.56 13.16 4.02
CA ILE A 18 16.67 11.99 4.91
C ILE A 18 15.30 11.60 5.47
N ILE A 19 14.51 12.58 5.94
CA ILE A 19 13.14 12.34 6.44
C ILE A 19 12.26 11.74 5.33
N ARG A 20 12.37 12.24 4.09
CA ARG A 20 11.63 11.68 2.95
C ARG A 20 12.05 10.24 2.65
N LYS A 21 13.35 9.95 2.64
CA LYS A 21 13.89 8.58 2.43
C LYS A 21 13.39 7.62 3.50
N PHE A 22 13.45 8.03 4.76
CA PHE A 22 12.91 7.26 5.88
C PHE A 22 11.42 7.00 5.73
N THR A 23 10.64 8.04 5.42
CA THR A 23 9.19 7.92 5.21
C THR A 23 8.86 6.93 4.09
N LYS A 24 9.58 7.00 2.95
CA LYS A 24 9.40 6.07 1.83
C LYS A 24 9.77 4.64 2.19
N ARG A 25 10.88 4.39 2.91
CA ARG A 25 11.24 3.05 3.39
C ARG A 25 10.23 2.50 4.38
N VAL A 26 9.74 3.31 5.32
CA VAL A 26 8.68 2.92 6.26
C VAL A 26 7.39 2.57 5.52
N GLN A 27 6.99 3.36 4.52
CA GLN A 27 5.81 3.06 3.70
C GLN A 27 5.98 1.77 2.90
N GLY A 28 7.14 1.56 2.25
CA GLY A 28 7.44 0.36 1.47
C GLY A 28 7.55 -0.91 2.32
N SER A 29 8.00 -0.80 3.58
CA SER A 29 8.13 -1.93 4.50
C SER A 29 6.79 -2.55 4.92
N GLY A 30 5.66 -1.84 4.75
CA GLY A 30 4.33 -2.33 5.13
C GLY A 30 4.11 -2.50 6.65
N ILE A 31 5.05 -2.12 7.50
CA ILE A 31 4.94 -2.30 8.96
C ILE A 31 3.74 -1.54 9.53
N LEU A 32 3.53 -0.30 9.05
CA LEU A 32 2.41 0.52 9.49
C LEU A 32 1.05 -0.09 9.12
N SER A 33 0.89 -0.64 7.91
CA SER A 33 -0.38 -1.27 7.51
C SER A 33 -0.65 -2.53 8.32
N ARG A 34 0.39 -3.33 8.60
CA ARG A 34 0.31 -4.51 9.45
C ARG A 34 -0.11 -4.18 10.88
N LEU A 35 0.56 -3.21 11.52
CA LEU A 35 0.26 -2.81 12.90
C LEU A 35 -1.12 -2.15 13.01
N ARG A 36 -1.51 -1.30 12.06
CA ARG A 36 -2.87 -0.73 12.01
C ARG A 36 -3.93 -1.80 11.85
N GLY A 37 -3.68 -2.84 11.06
CA GLY A 37 -4.59 -3.98 10.92
C GLY A 37 -4.71 -4.83 12.19
N ARG A 38 -3.68 -4.87 13.03
CA ARG A 38 -3.66 -5.58 14.32
C ARG A 38 -4.16 -4.74 15.51
N ARG A 39 -4.32 -3.43 15.34
CA ARG A 39 -4.65 -2.49 16.43
C ARG A 39 -5.96 -2.85 17.14
N TYR A 40 -6.95 -3.30 16.39
CA TYR A 40 -8.28 -3.63 16.92
C TYR A 40 -8.63 -5.08 16.60
N SER A 41 -9.29 -5.75 17.55
CA SER A 41 -9.86 -7.07 17.31
C SER A 41 -10.98 -6.95 16.27
N SER A 42 -11.00 -7.87 15.31
CA SER A 42 -12.04 -7.93 14.28
C SER A 42 -12.70 -9.30 14.29
N ARG A 43 -14.02 -9.31 14.10
CA ARG A 43 -14.78 -10.57 13.97
C ARG A 43 -14.36 -11.31 12.69
N LYS A 44 -14.30 -12.65 12.78
CA LYS A 44 -14.14 -13.52 11.60
C LYS A 44 -15.32 -13.33 10.64
N LEU A 45 -15.03 -12.88 9.42
CA LEU A 45 -16.03 -12.70 8.36
C LEU A 45 -16.54 -14.05 7.85
N SER A 46 -17.82 -14.11 7.45
CA SER A 46 -18.40 -15.27 6.76
C SER A 46 -17.88 -15.39 5.33
N GLU A 47 -17.94 -16.61 4.77
CA GLU A 47 -17.46 -16.88 3.41
C GLU A 47 -18.20 -16.05 2.34
N TYR A 48 -19.51 -15.83 2.52
CA TYR A 48 -20.29 -15.00 1.61
C TYR A 48 -19.80 -13.54 1.58
N VAL A 49 -19.51 -12.95 2.74
CA VAL A 49 -19.02 -11.57 2.82
C VAL A 49 -17.63 -11.44 2.19
N LYS A 50 -16.76 -12.45 2.38
CA LYS A 50 -15.46 -12.51 1.71
C LYS A 50 -15.62 -12.58 0.18
N LYS A 51 -16.52 -13.43 -0.32
CA LYS A 51 -16.81 -13.55 -1.76
C LYS A 51 -17.31 -12.22 -2.33
N LYS A 52 -18.30 -11.59 -1.68
CA LYS A 52 -18.84 -10.28 -2.09
C LYS A 52 -17.76 -9.20 -2.16
N LYS A 53 -16.89 -9.11 -1.15
CA LYS A 53 -15.78 -8.13 -1.13
C LYS A 53 -14.77 -8.39 -2.26
N THR A 54 -14.51 -9.65 -2.56
CA THR A 54 -13.59 -10.05 -3.63
C THR A 54 -14.15 -9.71 -5.01
N LEU A 55 -15.44 -10.00 -5.25
CA LEU A 55 -16.12 -9.61 -6.50
C LEU A 55 -16.07 -8.11 -6.75
N LYS A 56 -16.37 -7.29 -5.73
CA LYS A 56 -16.28 -5.82 -5.82
C LYS A 56 -14.86 -5.33 -6.14
N ARG A 57 -13.84 -6.01 -5.62
CA ARG A 57 -12.42 -5.69 -5.93
C ARG A 57 -12.07 -6.02 -7.38
N ILE A 58 -12.56 -7.15 -7.90
CA ILE A 58 -12.33 -7.57 -9.30
C ILE A 58 -13.01 -6.59 -10.25
N GLU A 59 -14.27 -6.25 -9.99
CA GLU A 59 -15.04 -5.27 -10.77
C GLU A 59 -14.33 -3.90 -10.80
N LYS A 60 -13.91 -3.40 -9.63
CA LYS A 60 -13.17 -2.14 -9.56
C LYS A 60 -11.86 -2.18 -10.36
N LYS A 61 -11.15 -3.31 -10.35
CA LYS A 61 -9.95 -3.50 -11.18
C LYS A 61 -10.29 -3.44 -12.67
N ALA A 62 -11.37 -4.09 -13.12
CA ALA A 62 -11.80 -4.07 -14.51
C ALA A 62 -12.12 -2.63 -14.97
N ASN A 63 -12.92 -1.90 -14.18
CA ASN A 63 -13.29 -0.50 -14.48
C ASN A 63 -12.06 0.40 -14.56
N ILE A 64 -11.08 0.21 -13.66
CA ILE A 64 -9.82 0.95 -13.70
C ILE A 64 -9.06 0.67 -15.00
N ARG A 65 -8.98 -0.59 -15.46
CA ARG A 65 -8.32 -0.93 -16.73
C ARG A 65 -9.01 -0.27 -17.92
N GLU A 66 -10.33 -0.24 -17.94
CA GLU A 66 -11.08 0.45 -18.99
C GLU A 66 -10.85 1.96 -18.98
N LEU A 67 -10.85 2.59 -17.81
CA LEU A 67 -10.56 4.02 -17.66
C LEU A 67 -9.14 4.37 -18.14
N ILE A 68 -8.14 3.52 -17.83
CA ILE A 68 -6.77 3.67 -18.33
C ILE A 68 -6.76 3.52 -19.86
N LYS A 69 -7.45 2.51 -20.40
CA LYS A 69 -7.57 2.30 -21.86
C LYS A 69 -8.21 3.50 -22.56
N MET A 70 -9.20 4.14 -21.94
CA MET A 70 -9.85 5.35 -22.44
C MET A 70 -9.03 6.64 -22.21
N GLY A 71 -7.84 6.56 -21.60
CA GLY A 71 -7.01 7.74 -21.27
C GLY A 71 -7.60 8.64 -20.17
N LYS A 72 -8.64 8.18 -19.46
CA LYS A 72 -9.32 8.96 -18.41
C LYS A 72 -8.62 8.87 -17.05
N MET A 73 -7.61 8.01 -16.91
CA MET A 73 -6.86 7.83 -15.67
C MET A 73 -5.37 7.56 -15.96
N PRO A 74 -4.43 8.21 -15.23
CA PRO A 74 -3.02 7.90 -15.35
C PRO A 74 -2.69 6.54 -14.71
N GLY A 75 -1.99 5.68 -15.43
CA GLY A 75 -1.52 4.38 -14.92
C GLY A 75 -1.06 3.43 -16.03
N THR A 76 -0.28 2.41 -15.67
CA THR A 76 0.15 1.33 -16.57
C THR A 76 -0.84 0.17 -16.47
N LEU A 77 -1.12 -0.48 -17.60
CA LEU A 77 -1.91 -1.71 -17.67
C LEU A 77 -1.06 -2.90 -17.18
N GLU A 78 -0.73 -2.96 -15.90
CA GLU A 78 -0.14 -4.17 -15.30
C GLU A 78 -1.24 -5.08 -14.71
N ASN A 79 -0.99 -6.39 -14.75
CA ASN A 79 -1.96 -7.49 -14.56
C ASN A 79 -2.69 -7.51 -13.20
#